data_AF-A0A8R2NKA8-F1
#
_entry.id   AF-A0A8R2NKA8-F1
#
_cell.length_a   1.000
_cell.length_b   1.000
_cell.length_c   1.000
_cell.angle_alpha   90.00
_cell.angle_beta   90.00
_cell.angle_gamma   90.00
#
_symmetry.space_group_name_H-M   'P 1'
#
loop_
_entity.id
_entity.type
_entity.pdbx_description
1 polymer ?
#
loop_
_entity_poly.entity_id
_entity_poly.type
_entity_poly.pdbx_seq_one_letter_code
_entity_poly.pdbx_strand_id
1 'polypeptide(L)'
;MAMINDSSLYAVGCKSNTLLLDSRTLETIQEIPVNPNRLGIWSLSFQDNVITIGTGIGVIMFYHIRAGKYLESSFNSSRKVALKPSIGYVVSISMTVIDK
;
A
#
# COMPACT_ATOMS: atom_id res chain seq x y z
N MET A 1 0.21 8.75 -5.73
CA MET A 1 -0.65 9.24 -4.63
C MET A 1 -2.02 8.61 -4.82
N ALA A 2 -2.69 8.27 -3.73
CA ALA A 2 -4.05 7.75 -3.72
C ALA A 2 -4.86 8.45 -2.62
N MET A 3 -6.17 8.44 -2.75
CA MET A 3 -7.11 9.00 -1.78
C MET A 3 -8.16 7.94 -1.44
N ILE A 4 -8.55 7.84 -0.18
CA ILE A 4 -9.64 6.98 0.26
C ILE A 4 -10.99 7.51 -0.27
N ASN A 5 -11.97 6.63 -0.48
CA ASN A 5 -13.25 7.00 -1.12
C ASN A 5 -14.05 8.08 -0.36
N ASP A 6 -13.96 8.12 0.97
CA ASP A 6 -14.61 9.16 1.79
C ASP A 6 -13.79 10.47 1.86
N SER A 7 -12.70 10.56 1.11
CA SER A 7 -11.80 11.72 1.04
C SER A 7 -11.23 12.16 2.39
N SER A 8 -11.17 11.27 3.39
CA SER A 8 -10.61 11.58 4.72
C SER A 8 -9.08 11.51 4.79
N LEU A 9 -8.46 10.71 3.92
CA LEU A 9 -7.04 10.35 3.99
C LEU A 9 -6.37 10.34 2.60
N TYR A 10 -5.10 10.74 2.59
CA TYR A 10 -4.21 10.58 1.44
C TYR A 10 -3.10 9.59 1.72
N ALA A 11 -2.81 8.72 0.76
CA ALA A 11 -1.57 7.94 0.74
C ALA A 11 -0.63 8.52 -0.32
N VAL A 12 0.57 8.90 0.11
CA VAL A 12 1.62 9.41 -0.77
C VAL A 12 2.78 8.43 -0.76
N GLY A 13 3.16 7.95 -1.94
CA GLY A 13 4.27 7.01 -2.11
C GLY A 13 5.57 7.78 -2.25
N CYS A 14 6.55 7.42 -1.43
CA CYS A 14 7.89 8.00 -1.45
C CYS A 14 8.91 6.93 -1.86
N LYS A 15 10.21 7.29 -1.81
CA LYS A 15 11.29 6.37 -2.20
C LYS A 15 11.45 5.19 -1.24
N SER A 16 11.14 5.34 0.04
CA SER A 16 11.37 4.30 1.07
C SER A 16 10.14 3.99 1.92
N ASN A 17 9.06 4.74 1.79
CA ASN A 17 7.92 4.71 2.71
C ASN A 17 6.66 5.21 2.00
N THR A 18 5.50 4.90 2.56
CA THR A 18 4.24 5.57 2.22
C THR A 18 3.87 6.48 3.38
N LEU A 19 3.53 7.73 3.09
CA LEU A 19 2.99 8.66 4.08
C LEU A 19 1.46 8.62 4.01
N LEU A 20 0.82 8.45 5.17
CA LEU A 20 -0.61 8.61 5.35
C LEU A 20 -0.87 9.99 5.94
N LEU A 21 -1.60 10.82 5.21
CA LEU A 21 -1.90 12.20 5.58
C LEU A 21 -3.39 12.38 5.84
N ASP A 22 -3.72 13.25 6.79
CA ASP A 22 -5.08 13.76 6.94
C ASP A 22 -5.41 14.65 5.74
N SER A 23 -6.59 14.49 5.13
CA SER A 23 -6.93 15.27 3.93
C SER A 23 -7.22 16.74 4.19
N ARG A 24 -7.62 17.08 5.43
CA ARG A 24 -8.02 18.44 5.82
C ARG A 24 -6.84 19.24 6.31
N THR A 25 -5.97 18.64 7.12
CA THR A 25 -4.81 19.33 7.71
C THR A 25 -3.51 19.10 6.95
N LEU A 26 -3.46 18.06 6.09
CA LEU A 26 -2.23 17.57 5.42
C LEU A 26 -1.14 17.13 6.40
N GLU A 27 -1.47 16.97 7.69
CA GLU A 27 -0.53 16.46 8.67
C GLU A 27 -0.30 14.97 8.46
N THR A 28 0.93 14.52 8.73
CA THR A 28 1.27 13.11 8.65
C THR A 28 0.70 12.37 9.86
N ILE A 29 -0.26 11.49 9.60
CA ILE A 29 -0.86 10.61 10.61
C ILE A 29 0.04 9.40 10.84
N GLN A 30 0.59 8.83 9.78
CA GLN A 30 1.37 7.60 9.86
C GLN A 30 2.41 7.51 8.74
N GLU A 31 3.59 7.02 9.11
CA GLU A 31 4.60 6.59 8.16
C GLU A 31 4.59 5.05 8.07
N ILE A 32 4.35 4.55 6.86
CA ILE A 32 4.32 3.12 6.59
C ILE A 32 5.65 2.76 5.93
N PRO A 33 6.59 2.12 6.66
CA PRO A 33 7.85 1.72 6.08
C PRO A 33 7.57 0.63 5.04
N VAL A 34 8.00 0.91 3.81
CA VAL A 34 8.21 -0.14 2.83
C VAL A 34 9.70 -0.49 2.99
N ASN A 35 10.11 -1.72 2.75
CA ASN A 35 11.54 -1.99 2.54
C ASN A 35 11.76 -2.07 1.02
N PRO A 36 11.55 -0.99 0.25
CA PRO A 36 11.76 -1.08 -1.16
C PRO A 36 13.28 -1.08 -1.36
N ASN A 37 13.73 -1.89 -2.31
CA ASN A 37 14.99 -1.58 -2.96
C ASN A 37 14.96 -0.14 -3.51
N ARG A 38 16.08 0.35 -4.03
CA ARG A 38 16.30 1.74 -4.47
C ARG A 38 15.27 2.34 -5.47
N LEU A 39 14.30 1.56 -5.96
CA LEU A 39 13.30 1.94 -6.97
C LEU A 39 12.00 2.53 -6.39
N GLY A 40 11.76 2.43 -5.08
CA GLY A 40 10.66 3.10 -4.39
C GLY A 40 9.25 2.63 -4.73
N ILE A 41 8.26 3.47 -4.38
CA ILE A 41 6.82 3.19 -4.54
C ILE A 41 6.33 3.84 -5.83
N TRP A 42 5.68 3.07 -6.69
CA TRP A 42 5.26 3.52 -8.02
C TRP A 42 3.75 3.63 -8.14
N SER A 43 3.01 2.79 -7.42
CA SER A 43 1.55 2.80 -7.44
C SER A 43 0.97 2.60 -6.05
N LEU A 44 -0.16 3.27 -5.81
CA LEU A 44 -0.94 3.18 -4.59
C LEU A 44 -2.41 3.13 -4.98
N SER A 45 -3.19 2.34 -4.25
CA SER A 45 -4.64 2.39 -4.33
C SER A 45 -5.26 2.14 -2.96
N PHE A 46 -6.47 2.67 -2.77
CA PHE A 46 -7.27 2.41 -1.58
C PHE A 46 -8.43 1.48 -1.93
N GLN A 47 -8.70 0.56 -1.03
CA GLN A 47 -9.99 -0.08 -0.92
C GLN A 47 -10.34 -0.20 0.56
N ASP A 48 -11.38 0.53 0.98
CA ASP A 48 -11.80 0.63 2.38
C ASP A 48 -10.63 0.96 3.31
N ASN A 49 -10.30 0.06 4.24
CA ASN A 49 -9.22 0.23 5.21
C ASN A 49 -7.88 -0.37 4.74
N VAL A 50 -7.76 -0.77 3.48
CA VAL A 50 -6.55 -1.40 2.92
C VAL A 50 -5.92 -0.51 1.86
N ILE A 51 -4.62 -0.27 2.02
CA ILE A 51 -3.77 0.36 1.03
C ILE A 51 -3.05 -0.74 0.27
N THR A 52 -3.18 -0.73 -1.06
CA THR A 52 -2.33 -1.55 -1.92
C THR A 52 -1.11 -0.73 -2.35
N ILE A 53 0.08 -1.30 -2.17
CA ILE A 53 1.35 -0.64 -2.43
C ILE A 53 2.09 -1.42 -3.51
N GLY A 54 2.25 -0.80 -4.69
CA GLY A 54 3.08 -1.31 -5.76
C GLY A 54 4.45 -0.66 -5.76
N THR A 55 5.49 -1.48 -5.77
CA THR A 55 6.89 -1.04 -5.76
C THR A 55 7.52 -1.07 -7.16
N GLY A 56 8.57 -0.29 -7.37
CA GLY A 56 9.31 -0.26 -8.64
C GLY A 56 10.06 -1.54 -8.99
N ILE A 57 10.10 -2.55 -8.11
CA ILE A 57 10.59 -3.91 -8.41
C ILE A 57 9.45 -4.89 -8.72
N GLY A 58 8.22 -4.40 -8.91
CA GLY A 58 7.04 -5.20 -9.23
C GLY A 58 6.38 -5.89 -8.03
N VAL A 59 6.88 -5.71 -6.80
CA VAL A 59 6.24 -6.30 -5.61
C VAL A 59 5.00 -5.49 -5.23
N ILE A 60 3.88 -6.19 -5.04
CA ILE A 60 2.63 -5.64 -4.50
C ILE A 60 2.47 -6.11 -3.06
N MET A 61 2.22 -5.17 -2.14
CA MET A 61 1.95 -5.43 -0.73
C MET A 61 0.63 -4.79 -0.29
N PHE A 62 0.05 -5.28 0.79
CA PHE A 62 -1.23 -4.80 1.32
C PHE A 62 -1.05 -4.34 2.77
N TYR A 63 -1.49 -3.13 3.08
CA TYR A 63 -1.39 -2.55 4.41
C TYR A 63 -2.78 -2.23 4.96
N HIS A 64 -3.11 -2.77 6.12
CA HIS A 64 -4.37 -2.52 6.79
C HIS A 64 -4.22 -1.33 7.75
N ILE A 65 -4.86 -0.20 7.42
CA ILE A 65 -4.70 1.09 8.09
C ILE A 65 -5.04 0.99 9.58
N ARG A 66 -6.25 0.52 9.90
CA ARG A 66 -6.70 0.44 11.31
C ARG A 66 -5.90 -0.52 12.17
N ALA A 67 -5.37 -1.59 11.58
CA ALA A 67 -4.56 -2.59 12.29
C ALA A 67 -3.09 -2.17 12.39
N GLY A 68 -2.68 -1.11 11.67
CA GLY A 68 -1.32 -0.60 11.66
C GLY A 68 -0.28 -1.59 11.11
N LYS A 69 -0.68 -2.58 10.31
CA LYS A 69 0.21 -3.64 9.84
C LYS A 69 -0.06 -4.09 8.40
N TYR A 70 0.96 -4.71 7.82
CA TYR A 70 0.82 -5.42 6.55
C TYR A 70 -0.03 -6.66 6.73
N LEU A 71 -0.81 -7.02 5.70
CA LEU A 71 -1.48 -8.32 5.67
C LEU A 71 -0.43 -9.42 5.64
N GLU A 72 -0.63 -10.43 6.46
CA GLU A 72 0.27 -11.58 6.64
C GLU A 72 -0.40 -12.84 6.08
N SER A 73 0.41 -13.80 5.64
CA SER A 73 -0.12 -15.07 5.16
C SER A 73 -0.70 -15.88 6.34
N SER A 74 -1.88 -16.47 6.15
CA SER A 74 -2.49 -17.37 7.13
C SER A 74 -1.64 -18.62 7.39
N PHE A 75 -0.79 -19.02 6.45
CA PHE A 75 0.11 -20.16 6.57
C PHE A 75 1.46 -19.81 7.22
N ASN A 76 1.82 -18.52 7.27
CA ASN A 76 3.03 -18.05 7.92
C ASN A 76 2.83 -16.59 8.36
N SER A 77 2.41 -16.41 9.61
CA SER A 77 2.09 -15.10 10.19
C SER A 77 3.29 -14.15 10.27
N SER A 78 4.52 -14.64 10.10
CA SER A 78 5.72 -13.80 10.08
C SER A 78 6.04 -13.23 8.69
N ARG A 79 5.31 -13.64 7.64
CA ARG A 79 5.54 -13.19 6.26
C ARG A 79 4.39 -12.35 5.74
N LYS A 80 4.71 -11.13 5.34
CA LYS A 80 3.81 -10.22 4.62
C LYS A 80 3.36 -10.89 3.31
N VAL A 81 2.08 -10.73 2.98
CA VAL A 81 1.55 -11.11 1.66
C VAL A 81 2.19 -10.18 0.62
N ALA A 82 2.90 -10.77 -0.33
CA ALA A 82 3.57 -10.07 -1.40
C ALA A 82 3.31 -10.79 -2.73
N LEU A 83 2.65 -10.11 -3.67
CA LEU A 83 2.49 -10.62 -5.02
C LEU A 83 3.66 -10.13 -5.87
N LYS A 84 4.29 -11.04 -6.60
CA LYS A 84 5.42 -10.76 -7.48
C LYS A 84 5.09 -11.22 -8.89
N PRO A 85 5.14 -10.34 -9.91
CA PRO A 85 5.07 -10.76 -11.29
C PRO A 85 6.33 -11.56 -11.64
N SER A 86 6.20 -12.48 -12.60
CA SER A 86 7.34 -13.23 -13.13
C SER A 86 8.30 -12.34 -13.92
N ILE A 87 7.77 -11.39 -14.69
CA ILE A 87 8.51 -10.42 -15.52
C ILE A 87 7.69 -9.12 -15.61
N GLY A 88 8.33 -7.95 -15.49
CA GLY A 88 7.72 -6.64 -15.74
C GLY A 88 7.40 -5.79 -14.49
N TYR A 89 6.72 -4.66 -14.71
CA TYR A 89 6.35 -3.69 -13.67
C TYR A 89 4.83 -3.52 -13.61
N VAL A 90 4.33 -3.19 -12.42
CA VAL A 90 2.90 -2.98 -12.18
C VAL A 90 2.59 -1.48 -12.30
N VAL A 91 2.03 -1.09 -13.45
CA VAL A 91 1.77 0.33 -13.80
C VAL A 91 0.48 0.85 -13.15
N SER A 92 -0.54 0.00 -13.06
CA SER A 92 -1.83 0.35 -12.46
C SER A 92 -2.31 -0.81 -11.60
N ILE A 93 -2.87 -0.48 -10.43
CA ILE A 93 -3.47 -1.45 -9.51
C ILE A 93 -4.87 -0.96 -9.20
N SER A 94 -5.87 -1.69 -9.70
CA SER A 94 -7.26 -1.59 -9.24
C SER A 94 -7.53 -2.82 -8.38
N MET A 95 -7.87 -2.62 -7.11
CA MET A 95 -8.27 -3.71 -6.22
C MET A 95 -9.79 -3.75 -6.15
N THR A 96 -10.34 -4.94 -6.33
CA THR A 96 -11.76 -5.24 -6.07
C THR A 96 -11.77 -6.46 -5.16
N VAL A 97 -11.97 -6.26 -3.87
CA VAL A 97 -12.36 -7.32 -2.94
C VAL A 97 -13.65 -7.96 -3.47
N ILE A 98 -13.54 -9.21 -3.89
CA ILE A 98 -14.69 -10.05 -4.23
C ILE A 98 -15.09 -10.73 -2.93
N ASP A 99 -16.06 -10.15 -2.23
CA ASP A 99 -16.72 -10.84 -1.12
C ASP A 99 -17.44 -12.07 -1.68
N LYS A 100 -17.24 -13.23 -1.04
CA LYS A 100 -18.03 -14.43 -1.29
C LYS A 100 -19.28 -14.43 -0.41
#